data_AF-A0A9K3KZQ4-F1
#
_entry.id   AF-A0A9K3KZQ4-F1
#
_cell.length_a   1.000
_cell.length_b   1.000
_cell.length_c   1.000
_cell.angle_alpha   90.00
_cell.angle_beta   90.00
_cell.angle_gamma   90.00
#
_symmetry.space_group_name_H-M   'P 1'
#
loop_
_entity.id
_entity.type
_entity.pdbx_description
1 polymer ?
#
loop_
_entity_poly.entity_id
_entity_poly.type
_entity_poly.pdbx_seq_one_letter_code
_entity_poly.pdbx_strand_id
1 'polypeptide(L)'
;MFAMTASFGLPCVLFTITPEDAVNFRIRVMAKGEAGSQIPPSVGSEEGFHRDYVMESEKIRIENPGLRAIDFENVIGIVVEEILGWDRKNNCNKVGYGLFGDLDAWSFAVEEQGRKTLHAHFLLWVKGYNELIEGLTVSTPVMTAQALIKV
;
A
#
# COMPACT_ATOMS: atom_id res chain seq x y z
N MET A 1 -15.58 -3.66 -2.84
CA MET A 1 -15.08 -3.59 -4.23
C MET A 1 -16.19 -3.57 -5.27
N PHE A 2 -17.13 -4.53 -5.32
CA PHE A 2 -18.20 -4.53 -6.34
C PHE A 2 -19.03 -3.22 -6.41
N ALA A 3 -19.41 -2.67 -5.26
CA ALA A 3 -20.12 -1.38 -5.19
C ALA A 3 -19.31 -0.22 -5.79
N MET A 4 -18.00 -0.18 -5.55
CA MET A 4 -17.12 0.84 -6.12
C MET A 4 -17.05 0.71 -7.64
N THR A 5 -16.95 -0.51 -8.15
CA THR A 5 -16.98 -0.76 -9.60
C THR A 5 -18.31 -0.36 -10.24
N ALA A 6 -19.43 -0.60 -9.55
CA ALA A 6 -20.74 -0.16 -10.03
C ALA A 6 -20.89 1.37 -10.06
N SER A 7 -20.24 2.09 -9.14
CA SER A 7 -20.32 3.56 -9.05
C SER A 7 -19.31 4.30 -9.91
N PHE A 8 -18.09 3.78 -10.06
CA PHE A 8 -16.96 4.48 -10.68
C PHE A 8 -16.37 3.77 -11.90
N GLY A 9 -16.93 2.61 -12.30
CA GLY A 9 -16.37 1.77 -13.35
C GLY A 9 -15.16 0.97 -12.89
N LEU A 10 -14.34 0.50 -13.83
CA LEU A 10 -13.14 -0.28 -13.48
C LEU A 10 -12.05 0.62 -12.87
N PRO A 11 -11.32 0.15 -11.85
CA PRO A 11 -10.19 0.88 -11.31
C PRO A 11 -9.07 0.95 -12.35
N CYS A 12 -8.32 2.05 -12.35
CA CYS A 12 -7.22 2.28 -13.28
C CYS A 12 -5.86 1.86 -12.72
N VAL A 13 -5.73 1.80 -11.39
CA VAL A 13 -4.50 1.38 -10.71
C VAL A 13 -4.82 0.32 -9.66
N LEU A 14 -4.03 -0.75 -9.67
CA LEU A 14 -3.92 -1.74 -8.60
C LEU A 14 -2.50 -1.64 -8.03
N PHE A 15 -2.36 -1.44 -6.72
CA PHE A 15 -1.07 -1.57 -6.05
C PHE A 15 -1.21 -2.28 -4.71
N THR A 16 -0.12 -2.86 -4.24
CA THR A 16 -0.07 -3.62 -3.00
C THR A 16 0.96 -3.04 -2.05
N ILE A 17 0.61 -2.97 -0.77
CA ILE A 17 1.58 -2.77 0.30
C ILE A 17 1.70 -4.03 1.14
N THR A 18 2.93 -4.37 1.50
CA THR A 18 3.25 -5.48 2.40
C THR A 18 4.28 -4.99 3.41
N PRO A 19 3.86 -4.27 4.46
CA PRO A 19 4.76 -3.80 5.50
C PRO A 19 5.41 -4.99 6.20
N GLU A 20 6.74 -4.99 6.30
CA GLU A 20 7.48 -6.00 7.05
C GLU A 20 7.24 -5.81 8.54
N ASP A 21 6.90 -6.90 9.23
CA ASP A 21 6.53 -6.88 10.63
C ASP A 21 7.32 -7.87 11.51
N ALA A 22 8.21 -8.68 10.92
CA ALA A 22 9.05 -9.65 11.64
C ALA A 22 9.98 -9.03 12.69
N VAL A 23 10.55 -7.86 12.39
CA VAL A 23 11.51 -7.14 13.25
C VAL A 23 11.03 -5.74 13.63
N ASN A 24 9.71 -5.54 13.61
CA ASN A 24 9.12 -4.22 13.78
C ASN A 24 9.22 -3.73 15.24
N PHE A 25 10.02 -2.68 15.41
CA PHE A 25 10.30 -2.09 16.70
C PHE A 25 9.05 -1.48 17.36
N ARG A 26 8.10 -0.92 16.59
CA ARG A 26 6.88 -0.33 17.15
C ARG A 26 6.04 -1.38 17.87
N ILE A 27 5.92 -2.58 17.31
CA ILE A 27 5.20 -3.69 17.96
C ILE A 27 5.86 -4.08 19.28
N ARG A 28 7.19 -4.08 19.36
CA ARG A 28 7.91 -4.33 20.61
C ARG A 28 7.61 -3.27 21.66
N VAL A 29 7.68 -1.99 21.28
CA VAL A 29 7.35 -0.85 22.16
C VAL A 29 5.91 -0.92 22.64
N MET A 30 4.96 -1.24 21.76
CA MET A 30 3.56 -1.41 22.15
C MET A 30 3.36 -2.59 23.12
N ALA A 31 4.10 -3.69 22.95
CA ALA A 31 3.95 -4.88 23.79
C ALA A 31 4.63 -4.76 25.15
N LYS A 32 5.80 -4.12 25.23
CA LYS A 32 6.67 -4.09 26.42
C LYS A 32 6.81 -2.72 27.08
N GLY A 33 6.30 -1.67 26.44
CA GLY A 33 6.63 -0.29 26.78
C GLY A 33 8.05 0.08 26.36
N GLU A 34 8.36 1.37 26.39
CA GLU A 34 9.67 1.91 25.99
C GLU A 34 10.80 1.38 26.89
N ALA A 35 10.59 1.38 28.21
CA ALA A 35 11.57 0.89 29.18
C ALA A 35 11.84 -0.62 29.08
N GLY A 36 10.88 -1.39 28.54
CA GLY A 36 11.01 -2.84 28.35
C GLY A 36 11.50 -3.23 26.95
N SER A 37 11.69 -2.27 26.05
CA SER A 37 12.05 -2.53 24.66
C SER A 37 13.53 -2.27 24.42
N GLN A 38 14.26 -3.31 24.03
CA GLN A 38 15.64 -3.16 23.56
C GLN A 38 15.67 -2.37 22.25
N ILE A 39 16.60 -1.41 22.15
CA ILE A 39 16.84 -0.62 20.95
C ILE A 39 17.24 -1.56 19.80
N PRO A 40 16.78 -1.33 18.56
CA PRO A 40 17.17 -2.14 17.42
C PRO A 40 18.70 -2.16 17.23
N PRO A 41 19.27 -3.31 16.83
CA PRO A 41 20.69 -3.41 16.57
C PRO A 41 21.12 -2.46 15.43
N SER A 42 22.35 -1.95 15.53
CA SER A 42 22.95 -1.06 14.52
C SER A 42 23.95 -1.83 13.64
N VAL A 43 24.46 -1.22 12.58
CA VAL A 43 25.37 -1.85 11.58
C VAL A 43 26.70 -2.33 12.19
N GLY A 44 27.01 -2.02 13.46
CA GLY A 44 28.19 -2.52 14.18
C GLY A 44 27.90 -3.43 15.37
N SER A 45 26.65 -3.86 15.56
CA SER A 45 26.28 -4.73 16.69
C SER A 45 26.79 -6.16 16.49
N GLU A 46 27.06 -6.88 17.58
CA GLU A 46 27.50 -8.28 17.53
C GLU A 46 26.44 -9.16 16.84
N GLU A 47 26.86 -10.11 15.99
CA GLU A 47 25.93 -10.97 15.24
C GLU A 47 24.96 -11.75 16.15
N GLY A 48 25.43 -12.18 17.34
CA GLY A 48 24.59 -12.84 18.34
C GLY A 48 23.42 -11.96 18.79
N PHE A 49 23.68 -10.66 18.98
CA PHE A 49 22.66 -9.70 19.38
C PHE A 49 21.61 -9.48 18.28
N HIS A 50 22.02 -9.44 17.01
CA HIS A 50 21.06 -9.38 15.89
C HIS A 50 20.13 -10.59 15.88
N ARG A 51 20.69 -11.79 16.06
CA ARG A 51 19.91 -13.03 16.07
C ARG A 51 18.89 -13.05 17.21
N ASP A 52 19.33 -12.71 18.42
CA ASP A 52 18.46 -12.72 19.60
C ASP A 52 17.34 -11.68 19.46
N TYR A 53 17.66 -10.48 18.96
CA TYR A 53 16.68 -9.45 18.68
C TYR A 53 15.61 -9.91 17.69
N VAL A 54 16.01 -10.56 16.59
CA VAL A 54 15.08 -11.09 15.57
C VAL A 54 14.18 -12.16 16.18
N MET A 55 14.76 -13.14 16.89
CA MET A 55 13.99 -14.24 17.50
C MET A 55 12.96 -13.74 18.50
N GLU A 56 13.34 -12.77 19.32
CA GLU A 56 12.42 -12.18 20.29
C GLU A 56 11.32 -11.34 19.61
N SER A 57 11.64 -10.63 18.53
CA SER A 57 10.66 -9.85 17.76
C SER A 57 9.59 -10.77 17.15
N GLU A 58 10.03 -11.88 16.56
CA GLU A 58 9.16 -12.92 16.02
C GLU A 58 8.24 -13.51 17.10
N LYS A 59 8.76 -13.78 18.29
CA LYS A 59 7.94 -14.28 19.41
C LYS A 59 6.88 -13.26 19.82
N ILE A 60 7.28 -12.00 20.03
CA ILE A 60 6.36 -10.93 20.46
C ILE A 60 5.23 -10.74 19.45
N ARG A 61 5.53 -10.68 18.15
CA ARG A 61 4.48 -10.48 17.14
C ARG A 61 3.51 -11.66 17.08
N ILE A 62 3.99 -12.90 17.17
CA ILE A 62 3.14 -14.09 17.13
C ILE A 62 2.19 -14.12 18.34
N GLU A 63 2.68 -13.73 19.52
CA GLU A 63 1.89 -13.68 20.76
C GLU A 63 0.90 -12.50 20.80
N ASN A 64 1.10 -11.46 19.98
CA ASN A 64 0.32 -10.23 20.02
C ASN A 64 -0.28 -9.85 18.65
N PRO A 65 -1.16 -10.68 18.04
CA PRO A 65 -1.73 -10.41 16.72
C PRO A 65 -2.53 -9.10 16.63
N GLY A 66 -3.17 -8.67 17.72
CA GLY A 66 -3.88 -7.39 17.76
C GLY A 66 -2.97 -6.16 17.60
N LEU A 67 -1.78 -6.18 18.20
CA LEU A 67 -0.81 -5.09 18.06
C LEU A 67 -0.27 -4.99 16.63
N ARG A 68 -0.19 -6.12 15.93
CA ARG A 68 0.17 -6.18 14.51
C ARG A 68 -0.89 -5.53 13.63
N ALA A 69 -2.16 -5.83 13.90
CA ALA A 69 -3.27 -5.22 13.18
C ALA A 69 -3.31 -3.69 13.39
N ILE A 70 -3.08 -3.21 14.62
CA ILE A 70 -3.00 -1.77 14.93
C ILE A 70 -1.84 -1.11 14.18
N ASP A 71 -0.65 -1.72 14.21
CA ASP A 71 0.50 -1.19 13.47
C ASP A 71 0.25 -1.12 11.97
N PHE A 72 -0.35 -2.17 11.42
CA PHE A 72 -0.74 -2.23 10.02
C PHE A 72 -1.77 -1.16 9.66
N GLU A 73 -2.78 -0.93 10.51
CA GLU A 73 -3.76 0.15 10.33
C GLU A 73 -3.08 1.54 10.33
N ASN A 74 -2.08 1.76 11.19
CA ASN A 74 -1.30 3.00 11.17
C ASN A 74 -0.56 3.18 9.83
N VAL A 75 0.04 2.12 9.30
CA VAL A 75 0.69 2.16 7.98
C VAL A 75 -0.33 2.43 6.86
N ILE A 76 -1.51 1.81 6.90
CA ILE A 76 -2.60 2.09 5.97
C ILE A 76 -3.02 3.57 6.05
N GLY A 77 -3.12 4.13 7.26
CA GLY A 77 -3.43 5.54 7.48
C GLY A 77 -2.44 6.47 6.77
N ILE A 78 -1.14 6.19 6.92
CA ILE A 78 -0.08 6.93 6.22
C ILE A 78 -0.21 6.76 4.70
N VAL A 79 -0.46 5.55 4.21
CA VAL A 79 -0.63 5.30 2.77
C VAL A 79 -1.81 6.10 2.21
N VAL A 80 -2.95 6.11 2.90
CA VAL A 80 -4.14 6.85 2.47
C VAL A 80 -3.90 8.36 2.51
N GLU A 81 -3.32 8.89 3.59
CA GLU A 81 -3.15 10.33 3.73
C GLU A 81 -2.01 10.89 2.87
N GLU A 82 -0.93 10.14 2.74
CA GLU A 82 0.33 10.63 2.16
C GLU A 82 0.60 10.10 0.75
N ILE A 83 0.30 8.83 0.48
CA ILE A 83 0.53 8.24 -0.85
C ILE A 83 -0.67 8.48 -1.77
N LEU A 84 -1.89 8.27 -1.28
CA LEU A 84 -3.10 8.55 -2.05
C LEU A 84 -3.49 10.03 -2.04
N GLY A 85 -3.00 10.79 -1.06
CA GLY A 85 -3.42 12.18 -0.87
C GLY A 85 -4.89 12.30 -0.51
N TRP A 86 -5.42 11.42 0.35
CA TRP A 86 -6.81 11.48 0.79
C TRP A 86 -6.92 11.97 2.24
N ASP A 87 -7.67 13.04 2.46
CA ASP A 87 -8.00 13.52 3.80
C ASP A 87 -9.05 12.59 4.43
N ARG A 88 -8.60 11.75 5.37
CA ARG A 88 -9.48 10.81 6.09
C ARG A 88 -10.47 11.49 7.01
N LYS A 89 -10.16 12.69 7.52
CA LYS A 89 -11.02 13.43 8.44
C LYS A 89 -12.18 14.08 7.71
N ASN A 90 -11.90 14.69 6.56
CA ASN A 90 -12.91 15.36 5.73
C ASN A 90 -13.48 14.44 4.64
N ASN A 91 -12.93 13.23 4.51
CA ASN A 91 -13.26 12.23 3.51
C ASN A 91 -13.26 12.78 2.07
N CYS A 92 -12.17 13.45 1.70
CA CYS A 92 -12.02 14.07 0.39
C CYS A 92 -10.58 13.99 -0.13
N ASN A 93 -10.40 14.21 -1.42
CA ASN A 93 -9.07 14.29 -2.02
C ASN A 93 -8.34 15.59 -1.64
N LYS A 94 -7.04 15.49 -1.33
CA LYS A 94 -6.10 16.61 -1.20
C LYS A 94 -5.59 16.97 -2.61
N VAL A 95 -6.24 17.95 -3.23
CA VAL A 95 -5.96 18.37 -4.62
C VAL A 95 -4.46 18.61 -4.85
N GLY A 96 -3.89 17.93 -5.83
CA GLY A 96 -2.50 18.08 -6.28
C GLY A 96 -1.44 17.48 -5.36
N TYR A 97 -1.81 16.66 -4.36
CA TYR A 97 -0.88 16.13 -3.37
C TYR A 97 -0.45 14.67 -3.62
N GLY A 98 -1.42 13.77 -3.83
CA GLY A 98 -1.18 12.32 -3.88
C GLY A 98 -0.26 11.88 -5.02
N LEU A 99 0.48 10.78 -4.81
CA LEU A 99 1.45 10.24 -5.77
C LEU A 99 0.83 9.88 -7.13
N PHE A 100 -0.42 9.41 -7.11
CA PHE A 100 -1.15 8.97 -8.30
C PHE A 100 -1.97 10.10 -8.96
N GLY A 101 -1.90 11.32 -8.42
CA GLY A 101 -2.79 12.43 -8.77
C GLY A 101 -4.09 12.44 -7.97
N ASP A 102 -5.02 13.31 -8.37
CA ASP A 102 -6.32 13.43 -7.74
C ASP A 102 -7.15 12.16 -7.98
N LEU A 103 -7.83 11.69 -6.93
CA LEU A 103 -8.64 10.48 -6.94
C LEU A 103 -10.12 10.85 -6.84
N ASP A 104 -10.95 10.21 -7.66
CA ASP A 104 -12.41 10.24 -7.50
C ASP A 104 -12.85 9.21 -6.45
N ALA A 105 -12.14 8.10 -6.35
CA ALA A 105 -12.40 7.05 -5.36
C ALA A 105 -11.18 6.15 -5.12
N TRP A 106 -11.22 5.41 -4.02
CA TRP A 106 -10.28 4.33 -3.71
C TRP A 106 -10.97 3.25 -2.86
N SER A 107 -10.42 2.04 -2.88
CA SER A 107 -10.81 0.97 -1.96
C SER A 107 -9.64 0.01 -1.77
N PHE A 108 -9.67 -0.79 -0.70
CA PHE A 108 -8.69 -1.83 -0.51
C PHE A 108 -9.31 -3.07 0.13
N ALA A 109 -8.63 -4.20 -0.03
CA ALA A 109 -8.85 -5.39 0.79
C ALA A 109 -7.56 -5.74 1.53
N VAL A 110 -7.73 -6.15 2.78
CA VAL A 110 -6.66 -6.69 3.60
C VAL A 110 -6.72 -8.20 3.54
N GLU A 111 -5.57 -8.81 3.36
CA GLU A 111 -5.38 -10.25 3.39
C GLU A 111 -4.18 -10.57 4.28
N GLU A 112 -4.19 -11.77 4.86
CA GLU A 112 -3.03 -12.35 5.52
C GLU A 112 -2.47 -13.46 4.61
N GLN A 113 -1.25 -13.30 4.09
CA GLN A 113 -0.62 -14.32 3.23
C GLN A 113 0.71 -14.82 3.83
N GLY A 114 1.00 -16.10 3.56
CA GLY A 114 2.28 -16.72 3.87
C GLY A 114 2.56 -16.81 5.38
N ARG A 115 3.64 -16.16 5.85
CA ARG A 115 4.10 -16.16 7.26
C ARG A 115 3.23 -15.31 8.20
N LYS A 116 1.92 -15.29 7.92
CA LYS A 116 0.91 -14.53 8.66
C LYS A 116 1.09 -13.02 8.56
N THR A 117 1.75 -12.49 7.53
CA THR A 117 1.99 -11.04 7.39
C THR A 117 0.80 -10.41 6.66
N LEU A 118 0.33 -9.27 7.18
CA LEU A 118 -0.77 -8.52 6.58
C LEU A 118 -0.28 -7.75 5.35
N HIS A 119 -1.07 -7.78 4.29
CA HIS A 119 -0.89 -6.95 3.11
C HIS A 119 -2.23 -6.40 2.65
N ALA A 120 -2.19 -5.30 1.91
CA ALA A 120 -3.39 -4.65 1.39
C ALA A 120 -3.26 -4.43 -0.11
N HIS A 121 -4.30 -4.84 -0.83
CA HIS A 121 -4.49 -4.58 -2.26
C HIS A 121 -5.39 -3.37 -2.42
N PHE A 122 -4.86 -2.29 -2.99
CA PHE A 122 -5.56 -1.04 -3.25
C PHE A 122 -6.01 -0.96 -4.70
N LEU A 123 -7.24 -0.52 -4.90
CA LEU A 123 -7.82 -0.15 -6.19
C LEU A 123 -8.10 1.35 -6.18
N LEU A 124 -7.62 2.05 -7.21
CA LEU A 124 -7.78 3.50 -7.34
C LEU A 124 -8.54 3.88 -8.61
N TRP A 125 -9.32 4.95 -8.51
CA TRP A 125 -9.97 5.64 -9.62
C TRP A 125 -9.38 7.05 -9.69
N VAL A 126 -8.41 7.21 -10.58
CA VAL A 126 -7.71 8.49 -10.80
C VAL A 126 -8.57 9.38 -11.69
N LYS A 127 -8.72 10.63 -11.27
CA LYS A 127 -9.52 11.62 -11.96
C LYS A 127 -8.93 11.92 -13.34
N GLY A 128 -9.79 11.95 -14.36
CA GLY A 128 -9.36 12.23 -15.74
C GLY A 128 -8.69 11.06 -16.47
N TYR A 129 -8.66 9.86 -15.88
CA TYR A 129 -7.95 8.71 -16.46
C TYR A 129 -8.56 8.25 -17.79
N ASN A 130 -9.88 8.23 -17.92
CA ASN A 130 -10.53 7.78 -19.15
C ASN A 130 -10.24 8.75 -20.30
N GLU A 131 -10.34 10.06 -20.04
CA GLU A 131 -10.03 11.11 -21.00
C GLU A 131 -8.56 11.03 -21.45
N LEU A 132 -7.65 10.73 -20.51
CA LEU A 132 -6.23 10.52 -20.82
C LEU A 132 -6.04 9.32 -21.76
N ILE A 133 -6.63 8.17 -21.46
CA ILE A 133 -6.52 6.97 -22.28
C ILE A 133 -7.17 7.17 -23.66
N GLU A 134 -8.33 7.81 -23.73
CA GLU A 134 -8.96 8.18 -25.00
C GLU A 134 -8.04 9.09 -25.83
N GLY A 135 -7.46 10.12 -25.22
CA GLY A 135 -6.51 11.01 -25.88
C GLY A 135 -5.28 10.28 -26.43
N LEU A 136 -4.73 9.33 -25.68
CA LEU A 136 -3.58 8.52 -26.08
C LEU A 136 -3.91 7.49 -27.18
N THR A 137 -5.13 6.93 -27.16
CA THR A 137 -5.54 5.90 -28.12
C THR A 137 -5.99 6.49 -29.45
N VAL A 138 -6.68 7.65 -29.45
CA VAL A 138 -7.14 8.33 -30.68
C VAL A 138 -5.99 9.03 -31.42
N SER A 139 -4.93 9.44 -30.71
CA SER A 139 -3.76 10.10 -31.32
C SER A 139 -2.75 9.15 -31.97
N THR A 140 -2.96 7.82 -31.88
CA THR A 140 -2.15 6.86 -32.62
C THR A 140 -2.79 6.65 -34.01
N PRO A 141 -2.16 7.08 -35.11
CA PRO A 141 -2.68 6.74 -36.44
C PRO A 141 -2.58 5.22 -36.56
N VAL A 142 -3.74 4.56 -36.69
CA VAL A 142 -3.78 3.22 -37.27
C VAL A 142 -3.18 3.39 -38.66
N MET A 143 -1.92 2.98 -38.86
CA MET A 143 -1.40 2.72 -40.20
C MET A 143 -2.26 1.58 -40.75
N THR A 144 -3.34 1.94 -41.43
CA THR A 144 -4.12 0.99 -42.21
C THR A 144 -3.16 0.41 -43.25
N ALA A 145 -2.94 -0.90 -43.15
CA ALA A 145 -2.20 -1.69 -44.13
C ALA A 145 -2.99 -1.78 -45.44
N GLN A 146 -3.11 -0.65 -46.14
CA GLN A 146 -3.80 -0.54 -47.44
C GLN A 146 -2.89 0.03 -48.53
N ALA A 147 -1.58 -0.11 -48.38
CA ALA A 147 -0.60 0.34 -49.36
C ALA A 147 0.39 -0.76 -49.79
N LEU A 148 -0.06 -2.00 -49.97
CA LEU A 148 0.69 -3.02 -50.72
C LEU A 148 -0.28 -3.91 -51.48
N ILE A 149 0.04 -4.17 -52.75
CA ILE A 149 -0.74 -4.88 -53.78
C ILE A 149 -1.63 -3.97 -54.64
N LYS A 150 -0.97 -3.17 -55.49
CA LYS A 150 -1.34 -3.12 -56.91
C LYS A 150 -0.25 -3.84 -57.69
N VAL A 151 -0.56 -5.03 -58.20
CA VAL A 151 0.08 -5.63 -59.37
C VAL A 151 -0.95 -5.58 -60.49
#